data_AF-A0A1Q3V4E5-F1
#
_entry.id   AF-A0A1Q3V4E5-F1
#
_cell.length_a   1.000
_cell.length_b   1.000
_cell.length_c   1.000
_cell.angle_alpha   90.00
_cell.angle_beta   90.00
_cell.angle_gamma   90.00
#
_symmetry.space_group_name_H-M   'P 1'
#
loop_
_entity.id
_entity.type
_entity.pdbx_description
1 polymer ?
#
loop_
_entity_poly.entity_id
_entity_poly.type
_entity_poly.pdbx_seq_one_letter_code
_entity_poly.pdbx_strand_id
1 'polypeptide(L)'
;MTISINAAFDSGNIVVDSIDGTRARLSIRKDRESDFFQWFHFRVACAVGDELELAIAGLGDSAYPDGWPGYAACASYDRENWFRLDTGYDAGTLTINHSAEGQLLWIAYFAPYSMERHHDLVASVAECDGVSYRCLGTSLEGQPIDCLEMGTGPVQVWLYARQHPGESMAEWWMEGALEKLTDPADPHARSLRQKCRFHIVPNMNPDGSRRGHLRTNYAGVNLNREWDNPTADRSPEVLAVRNAMD
;
A
#
# COMPACT_ATOMS: atom_id res chain seq x y z
N MET A 1 2.92 19.89 25.72
CA MET A 1 3.77 18.70 25.97
C MET A 1 4.58 18.43 24.71
N THR A 2 5.62 17.60 24.75
CA THR A 2 6.37 17.24 23.54
C THR A 2 5.70 16.03 22.89
N ILE A 3 5.41 16.10 21.59
CA ILE A 3 4.86 14.99 20.83
C ILE A 3 5.88 13.86 20.63
N SER A 4 5.42 12.66 20.28
CA SER A 4 6.28 11.53 19.90
C SER A 4 5.86 10.95 18.56
N ILE A 5 6.81 10.70 17.68
CA ILE A 5 6.57 10.23 16.31
C ILE A 5 7.26 8.88 16.10
N ASN A 6 6.55 7.93 15.49
CA ASN A 6 7.09 6.59 15.21
C ASN A 6 6.56 6.03 13.88
N ALA A 7 7.39 5.22 13.20
CA ALA A 7 7.04 4.50 11.98
C ALA A 7 7.58 3.07 11.96
N ALA A 8 7.87 2.48 13.12
CA ALA A 8 8.43 1.13 13.24
C ALA A 8 7.30 0.07 13.23
N PHE A 9 6.55 0.01 12.13
CA PHE A 9 5.43 -0.90 11.91
C PHE A 9 5.23 -1.14 10.40
N ASP A 10 4.28 -2.02 10.05
CA ASP A 10 3.95 -2.35 8.66
C ASP A 10 3.65 -1.10 7.82
N SER A 11 4.31 -0.98 6.67
CA SER A 11 4.29 0.15 5.73
C SER A 11 4.83 1.47 6.30
N GLY A 12 5.35 1.46 7.53
CA GLY A 12 5.84 2.65 8.20
C GLY A 12 7.07 3.26 7.50
N ASN A 13 6.96 4.55 7.19
CA ASN A 13 8.03 5.34 6.60
C ASN A 13 7.92 6.81 7.04
N ILE A 14 8.83 7.21 7.93
CA ILE A 14 9.18 8.60 8.19
C ILE A 14 10.55 8.65 8.87
N VAL A 15 11.27 9.75 8.71
CA VAL A 15 12.45 10.12 9.48
C VAL A 15 12.12 11.36 10.29
N VAL A 16 12.45 11.35 11.58
CA VAL A 16 12.25 12.49 12.48
C VAL A 16 13.57 13.26 12.57
N ASP A 17 13.63 14.44 11.95
CA ASP A 17 14.83 15.27 11.95
C ASP A 17 14.92 16.10 13.23
N SER A 18 13.80 16.66 13.70
CA SER A 18 13.72 17.38 14.97
C SER A 18 12.27 17.50 15.47
N ILE A 19 12.09 17.57 16.79
CA ILE A 19 10.80 17.88 17.44
C ILE A 19 11.00 19.08 18.37
N ASP A 20 10.10 20.05 18.31
CA ASP A 20 10.02 21.20 19.21
C ASP A 20 8.57 21.41 19.66
N GLY A 21 8.24 20.97 20.87
CA GLY A 21 6.87 20.98 21.40
C GLY A 21 5.92 20.14 20.54
N THR A 22 4.98 20.81 19.86
CA THR A 22 4.00 20.21 18.93
C THR A 22 4.39 20.36 17.45
N ARG A 23 5.58 20.90 17.18
CA ARG A 23 6.13 21.04 15.84
C ARG A 23 7.16 19.95 15.54
N ALA A 24 7.20 19.46 14.32
CA ALA A 24 8.22 18.52 13.88
C ALA A 24 8.73 18.83 12.47
N ARG A 25 10.03 18.61 12.27
CA ARG A 25 10.63 18.52 10.94
C ARG A 25 10.91 17.06 10.63
N LEU A 26 10.48 16.65 9.45
CA LEU A 26 10.45 15.28 8.99
C LEU A 26 11.04 15.17 7.59
N SER A 27 11.51 13.98 7.25
CA SER A 27 11.91 13.61 5.91
C SER A 27 11.44 12.19 5.59
N ILE A 28 11.41 11.84 4.30
CA ILE A 28 10.94 10.53 3.85
C ILE A 28 12.16 9.66 3.54
N ARG A 29 12.16 8.40 4.02
CA ARG A 29 13.20 7.44 3.68
C ARG A 29 13.01 6.97 2.24
N LYS A 30 14.12 6.88 1.49
CA LYS A 30 14.16 6.21 0.19
C LYS A 30 13.78 4.75 0.27
N ASP A 31 13.18 4.25 -0.80
CA ASP A 31 13.02 2.83 -1.03
C ASP A 31 14.39 2.15 -0.95
N ARG A 32 14.42 0.93 -0.40
CA ARG A 32 15.67 0.19 -0.28
C ARG A 32 16.31 -0.04 -1.66
N GLU A 33 17.61 0.19 -1.76
CA GLU A 33 18.39 -0.03 -3.01
C GLU A 33 17.86 0.76 -4.22
N SER A 34 17.23 1.91 -3.96
CA SER A 34 16.58 2.74 -4.95
C SER A 34 16.65 4.22 -4.57
N ASP A 35 16.54 5.09 -5.57
CA ASP A 35 16.42 6.54 -5.36
C ASP A 35 14.97 7.01 -5.17
N PHE A 36 13.99 6.13 -5.41
CA PHE A 36 12.57 6.48 -5.27
C PHE A 36 12.18 6.75 -3.83
N PHE A 37 11.41 7.81 -3.61
CA PHE A 37 10.63 8.04 -2.40
C PHE A 37 9.42 8.93 -2.69
N GLN A 38 8.34 8.72 -1.94
CA GLN A 38 7.13 9.55 -1.91
C GLN A 38 6.21 9.07 -0.77
N TRP A 39 6.13 7.75 -0.59
CA TRP A 39 5.30 7.14 0.44
C TRP A 39 5.80 7.51 1.84
N PHE A 40 4.89 8.00 2.67
CA PHE A 40 5.10 8.13 4.11
C PHE A 40 3.93 7.51 4.85
N HIS A 41 4.21 6.99 6.05
CA HIS A 41 3.21 6.49 6.99
C HIS A 41 3.82 6.46 8.38
N PHE A 42 3.24 7.21 9.31
CA PHE A 42 3.72 7.33 10.68
C PHE A 42 2.58 7.61 11.65
N ARG A 43 2.86 7.49 12.94
CA ARG A 43 1.92 7.86 14.02
C ARG A 43 2.52 8.96 14.88
N VAL A 44 1.65 9.82 15.41
CA VAL A 44 1.97 10.91 16.32
C VAL A 44 1.19 10.69 17.62
N ALA A 45 1.90 10.51 18.73
CA ALA A 45 1.32 10.59 20.07
C ALA A 45 1.36 12.05 20.55
N CYS A 46 0.20 12.56 20.97
CA CYS A 46 -0.02 13.95 21.35
C CYS A 46 -1.11 14.05 22.43
N ALA A 47 -1.35 15.25 22.96
CA ALA A 47 -2.51 15.53 23.79
C ALA A 47 -3.68 16.03 22.94
N VAL A 48 -4.90 15.74 23.37
CA VAL A 48 -6.10 16.33 22.76
C VAL A 48 -6.04 17.85 22.91
N GLY A 49 -6.27 18.56 21.81
CA GLY A 49 -6.16 20.02 21.70
C GLY A 49 -4.76 20.53 21.38
N ASP A 50 -3.75 19.66 21.21
CA ASP A 50 -2.45 20.09 20.68
C ASP A 50 -2.61 20.56 19.23
N GLU A 51 -2.06 21.75 18.92
CA GLU A 51 -1.95 22.26 17.55
C GLU A 51 -0.66 21.72 16.92
N LEU A 52 -0.81 20.71 16.06
CA LEU A 52 0.30 20.03 15.39
C LEU A 52 0.71 20.78 14.13
N GLU A 53 2.01 20.99 13.96
CA GLU A 53 2.62 21.54 12.74
C GLU A 53 3.75 20.60 12.30
N LEU A 54 3.49 19.78 11.28
CA LEU A 54 4.42 18.75 10.83
C LEU A 54 4.92 19.10 9.44
N ALA A 55 6.21 19.39 9.31
CA ALA A 55 6.84 19.78 8.06
C ALA A 55 7.67 18.64 7.49
N ILE A 56 7.24 18.06 6.36
CA ILE A 56 8.00 17.06 5.61
C ILE A 56 8.79 17.78 4.52
N ALA A 57 10.10 17.88 4.68
CA ALA A 57 11.00 18.63 3.80
C ALA A 57 11.66 17.73 2.74
N GLY A 58 12.35 18.36 1.78
CA GLY A 58 13.13 17.66 0.74
C GLY A 58 12.29 17.02 -0.35
N LEU A 59 11.00 17.38 -0.43
CA LEU A 59 10.04 16.76 -1.34
C LEU A 59 10.18 17.24 -2.79
N GLY A 60 11.00 18.27 -3.04
CA GLY A 60 11.41 18.65 -4.40
C GLY A 60 12.24 17.58 -5.10
N ASP A 61 12.90 16.70 -4.33
CA ASP A 61 13.71 15.59 -4.84
C ASP A 61 12.95 14.26 -4.87
N SER A 62 11.66 14.25 -4.54
CA SER A 62 10.86 13.03 -4.52
C SER A 62 10.65 12.46 -5.92
N ALA A 63 10.17 11.23 -6.01
CA ALA A 63 9.92 10.56 -7.29
C ALA A 63 8.95 11.36 -8.18
N TYR A 64 7.99 12.04 -7.55
CA TYR A 64 6.93 12.81 -8.20
C TYR A 64 6.69 14.13 -7.45
N PRO A 65 7.55 15.16 -7.65
CA PRO A 65 7.40 16.44 -6.96
C PRO A 65 6.10 17.17 -7.34
N ASP A 66 5.65 17.01 -8.59
CA ASP A 66 4.38 17.55 -9.09
C ASP A 66 3.15 16.91 -8.42
N GLY A 67 3.34 15.84 -7.63
CA GLY A 67 2.28 15.22 -6.84
C GLY A 67 1.94 15.98 -5.55
N TRP A 68 2.74 16.97 -5.14
CA TRP A 68 2.55 17.70 -3.87
C TRP A 68 1.68 18.96 -3.96
N PRO A 69 1.73 19.77 -5.04
CA PRO A 69 0.82 20.90 -5.18
C PRO A 69 -0.65 20.47 -5.11
N GLY A 70 -1.39 20.99 -4.12
CA GLY A 70 -2.81 20.65 -3.90
C GLY A 70 -3.07 19.28 -3.27
N TYR A 71 -2.02 18.56 -2.87
CA TYR A 71 -2.15 17.29 -2.15
C TYR A 71 -2.49 17.50 -0.67
N ALA A 72 -3.37 16.65 -0.15
CA ALA A 72 -3.75 16.62 1.26
C ALA A 72 -3.41 15.25 1.88
N ALA A 73 -2.67 15.26 3.00
CA ALA A 73 -2.28 14.04 3.69
C ALA A 73 -3.51 13.26 4.20
N CYS A 74 -3.43 11.92 4.17
CA CYS A 74 -4.44 11.06 4.79
C CYS A 74 -4.14 10.92 6.29
N ALA A 75 -5.18 10.91 7.12
CA ALA A 75 -5.03 10.65 8.54
C ALA A 75 -6.17 9.82 9.12
N SER A 76 -5.92 9.21 10.27
CA SER A 76 -6.88 8.36 10.98
C SER A 76 -6.55 8.28 12.47
N TYR A 77 -7.57 8.17 13.32
CA TYR A 77 -7.40 7.91 14.75
C TYR A 77 -7.49 6.41 15.10
N ASP A 78 -8.14 5.60 14.26
CA ASP A 78 -8.45 4.19 14.49
C ASP A 78 -7.79 3.23 13.48
N ARG A 79 -7.18 3.77 12.42
CA ARG A 79 -6.61 3.08 11.24
C ARG A 79 -7.64 2.46 10.29
N GLU A 80 -8.92 2.69 10.53
CA GLU A 80 -10.03 2.19 9.70
C GLU A 80 -10.67 3.34 8.91
N ASN A 81 -11.00 4.43 9.61
CA ASN A 81 -11.63 5.60 9.02
C ASN A 81 -10.56 6.64 8.68
N TRP A 82 -10.34 6.85 7.39
CA TRP A 82 -9.33 7.78 6.88
C TRP A 82 -9.97 9.06 6.33
N PHE A 83 -9.44 10.20 6.76
CA PHE A 83 -9.86 11.54 6.32
C PHE A 83 -8.66 12.33 5.78
N ARG A 84 -8.90 13.50 5.20
CA ARG A 84 -7.86 14.39 4.65
C ARG A 84 -7.55 15.50 5.64
N LEU A 85 -6.27 15.83 5.80
CA LEU A 85 -5.78 16.93 6.62
C LEU A 85 -5.57 18.21 5.81
N ASP A 86 -5.65 19.36 6.48
CA ASP A 86 -5.20 20.62 5.91
C ASP A 86 -3.69 20.58 5.70
N THR A 87 -3.28 20.75 4.45
CA THR A 87 -1.91 20.57 4.01
C THR A 87 -1.51 21.66 3.03
N GLY A 88 -0.41 22.34 3.33
CA GLY A 88 0.24 23.29 2.44
C GLY A 88 1.49 22.68 1.80
N TYR A 89 1.80 23.07 0.57
CA TYR A 89 3.06 22.75 -0.06
C TYR A 89 3.73 24.02 -0.57
N ASP A 90 4.95 24.29 -0.10
CA ASP A 90 5.76 25.41 -0.55
C ASP A 90 7.25 25.05 -0.51
N ALA A 91 7.99 25.51 -1.52
CA ALA A 91 9.45 25.37 -1.63
C ALA A 91 10.01 23.96 -1.26
N GLY A 92 9.35 22.89 -1.72
CA GLY A 92 9.80 21.51 -1.46
C GLY A 92 9.47 20.98 -0.06
N THR A 93 8.59 21.64 0.68
CA THR A 93 8.13 21.24 2.01
C THR A 93 6.61 21.09 2.04
N LEU A 94 6.13 19.95 2.52
CA LEU A 94 4.72 19.71 2.82
C LEU A 94 4.48 19.99 4.30
N THR A 95 3.64 20.97 4.62
CA THR A 95 3.27 21.33 5.99
C THR A 95 1.87 20.85 6.29
N ILE A 96 1.73 19.99 7.29
CA ILE A 96 0.46 19.45 7.77
C ILE A 96 0.12 20.19 9.07
N ASN A 97 -1.05 20.84 9.09
CA ASN A 97 -1.56 21.52 10.27
C ASN A 97 -2.80 20.78 10.78
N HIS A 98 -2.86 20.49 12.08
CA HIS A 98 -3.99 19.75 12.63
C HIS A 98 -4.18 19.99 14.13
N SER A 99 -5.41 20.26 14.56
CA SER A 99 -5.78 20.31 15.98
C SER A 99 -6.16 18.90 16.43
N ALA A 100 -5.38 18.32 17.34
CA ALA A 100 -5.54 16.92 17.72
C ALA A 100 -6.86 16.66 18.46
N GLU A 101 -7.72 15.79 17.92
CA GLU A 101 -8.98 15.37 18.57
C GLU A 101 -8.83 14.08 19.38
N GLY A 102 -7.68 13.41 19.24
CA GLY A 102 -7.34 12.15 19.90
C GLY A 102 -5.88 12.12 20.33
N GLN A 103 -5.54 11.15 21.17
CA GLN A 103 -4.19 11.02 21.74
C GLN A 103 -3.19 10.36 20.78
N LEU A 104 -3.68 9.76 19.69
CA LEU A 104 -2.87 9.09 18.69
C LEU A 104 -3.44 9.33 17.29
N LEU A 105 -2.65 9.98 16.45
CA LEU A 105 -2.99 10.27 15.06
C LEU A 105 -2.07 9.51 14.12
N TRP A 106 -2.64 8.75 13.19
CA TRP A 106 -1.91 8.11 12.09
C TRP A 106 -1.98 9.03 10.89
N ILE A 107 -0.87 9.20 10.19
CA ILE A 107 -0.75 10.06 9.01
C ILE A 107 -0.04 9.26 7.92
N ALA A 108 -0.59 9.24 6.70
CA ALA A 108 -0.06 8.49 5.58
C ALA A 108 -0.25 9.19 4.24
N TYR A 109 0.50 8.74 3.22
CA TYR A 109 0.41 9.27 1.87
C TYR A 109 -0.96 8.99 1.20
N PHE A 110 -1.47 7.78 1.43
CA PHE A 110 -2.82 7.33 1.13
C PHE A 110 -3.26 6.36 2.23
N ALA A 111 -4.55 6.01 2.32
CA ALA A 111 -5.04 4.98 3.23
C ALA A 111 -4.22 3.67 3.05
N PRO A 112 -3.42 3.25 4.05
CA PRO A 112 -2.61 2.04 3.97
C PRO A 112 -3.48 0.80 3.86
N TYR A 113 -2.90 -0.25 3.27
CA TYR A 113 -3.46 -1.59 3.27
C TYR A 113 -2.38 -2.52 3.81
N SER A 114 -2.54 -2.96 5.06
CA SER A 114 -1.53 -3.74 5.79
C SER A 114 -1.46 -5.19 5.31
N MET A 115 -0.33 -5.84 5.54
CA MET A 115 -0.18 -7.28 5.30
C MET A 115 -1.12 -8.13 6.17
N GLU A 116 -1.45 -7.73 7.39
CA GLU A 116 -2.46 -8.45 8.20
C GLU A 116 -3.82 -8.44 7.51
N ARG A 117 -4.30 -7.26 7.06
CA ARG A 117 -5.52 -7.15 6.27
C ARG A 117 -5.46 -7.98 4.98
N HIS A 118 -4.31 -8.02 4.31
CA HIS A 118 -4.11 -8.88 3.15
C HIS A 118 -4.28 -10.36 3.49
N HIS A 119 -3.67 -10.82 4.59
CA HIS A 119 -3.83 -12.20 5.05
C HIS A 119 -5.29 -12.51 5.42
N ASP A 120 -5.98 -11.59 6.09
CA ASP A 120 -7.40 -11.73 6.42
C ASP A 120 -8.29 -11.80 5.16
N LEU A 121 -8.00 -10.95 4.16
CA LEU A 121 -8.69 -10.95 2.87
C LEU A 121 -8.49 -12.29 2.14
N VAL A 122 -7.24 -12.74 2.01
CA VAL A 122 -6.92 -13.99 1.30
C VAL A 122 -7.56 -15.18 2.02
N ALA A 123 -7.46 -15.24 3.35
CA ALA A 123 -8.04 -16.32 4.14
C ALA A 123 -9.58 -16.36 4.02
N SER A 124 -10.25 -15.22 4.16
CA SER A 124 -11.72 -15.16 4.08
C SER A 124 -12.24 -15.50 2.68
N VAL A 125 -11.57 -15.02 1.63
CA VAL A 125 -12.00 -15.26 0.25
C VAL A 125 -11.71 -16.70 -0.19
N ALA A 126 -10.64 -17.32 0.29
CA ALA A 126 -10.33 -18.72 0.00
C ALA A 126 -11.40 -19.70 0.53
N GLU A 127 -12.14 -19.33 1.58
CA GLU A 127 -13.24 -20.13 2.14
C GLU A 127 -14.57 -19.94 1.39
N CYS A 128 -14.64 -19.04 0.40
CA CYS A 128 -15.85 -18.82 -0.38
C CYS A 128 -16.10 -19.96 -1.39
N ASP A 129 -17.37 -20.33 -1.57
CA ASP A 129 -17.78 -21.38 -2.52
C ASP A 129 -17.29 -21.09 -3.96
N GLY A 130 -16.57 -22.06 -4.53
CA GLY A 130 -16.05 -21.99 -5.89
C GLY A 130 -14.80 -21.12 -6.05
N VAL A 131 -14.15 -20.77 -4.93
CA VAL A 131 -12.80 -20.17 -4.91
C VAL A 131 -11.77 -21.25 -4.57
N SER A 132 -10.61 -21.19 -5.22
CA SER A 132 -9.43 -21.97 -4.86
C SER A 132 -8.22 -21.07 -4.66
N TYR A 133 -7.41 -21.38 -3.66
CA TYR A 133 -6.16 -20.68 -3.39
C TYR A 133 -4.96 -21.39 -4.03
N ARG A 134 -4.01 -20.60 -4.53
CA ARG A 134 -2.69 -21.06 -4.96
C ARG A 134 -1.61 -20.07 -4.56
N CYS A 135 -0.55 -20.56 -3.91
CA CYS A 135 0.69 -19.80 -3.76
C CYS A 135 1.50 -19.94 -5.06
N LEU A 136 1.70 -18.85 -5.80
CA LEU A 136 2.41 -18.87 -7.08
C LEU A 136 3.93 -18.95 -6.93
N GLY A 137 4.43 -18.53 -5.77
CA GLY A 137 5.84 -18.42 -5.44
C GLY A 137 6.01 -17.58 -4.18
N THR A 138 7.24 -17.17 -3.89
CA THR A 138 7.55 -16.30 -2.75
C THR A 138 8.35 -15.09 -3.21
N SER A 139 8.13 -13.96 -2.55
CA SER A 139 8.98 -12.77 -2.66
C SER A 139 10.39 -13.01 -2.12
N LEU A 140 11.26 -12.01 -2.25
CA LEU A 140 12.66 -12.10 -1.81
C LEU A 140 12.81 -12.22 -0.28
N GLU A 141 11.83 -11.74 0.48
CA GLU A 141 11.77 -11.92 1.93
C GLU A 141 10.89 -13.10 2.37
N GLY A 142 10.46 -13.94 1.43
CA GLY A 142 9.74 -15.17 1.72
C GLY A 142 8.24 -14.98 1.97
N GLN A 143 7.66 -13.83 1.62
CA GLN A 143 6.20 -13.64 1.67
C GLN A 143 5.55 -14.32 0.45
N PRO A 144 4.39 -14.97 0.60
CA PRO A 144 3.75 -15.66 -0.51
C PRO A 144 3.25 -14.69 -1.59
N ILE A 145 3.26 -15.14 -2.84
CA ILE A 145 2.54 -14.49 -3.93
C ILE A 145 1.19 -15.19 -4.06
N ASP A 146 0.21 -14.65 -3.35
CA ASP A 146 -1.12 -15.25 -3.20
C ASP A 146 -1.97 -15.05 -4.45
N CYS A 147 -2.57 -16.13 -4.95
CA CYS A 147 -3.50 -16.11 -6.08
C CYS A 147 -4.82 -16.80 -5.71
N LEU A 148 -5.91 -16.09 -5.89
CA LEU A 148 -7.28 -16.58 -5.73
C LEU A 148 -7.86 -16.84 -7.11
N GLU A 149 -8.35 -18.06 -7.32
CA GLU A 149 -8.90 -18.52 -8.60
C GLU A 149 -10.38 -18.84 -8.45
N MET A 150 -11.21 -18.40 -9.40
CA MET A 150 -12.65 -18.65 -9.36
C MET A 150 -13.29 -18.62 -10.74
N GLY A 151 -14.46 -19.27 -10.85
CA GLY A 151 -15.20 -19.38 -12.10
C GLY A 151 -14.82 -20.62 -12.93
N THR A 152 -15.66 -20.92 -13.91
CA THR A 152 -15.64 -22.16 -14.70
C THR A 152 -15.66 -21.91 -16.20
N GLY A 153 -15.76 -20.65 -16.61
CA GLY A 153 -15.83 -20.32 -18.02
C GLY A 153 -14.48 -20.40 -18.76
N PRO A 154 -14.51 -20.43 -20.10
CA PRO A 154 -13.32 -20.66 -20.91
C PRO A 154 -12.39 -19.44 -21.00
N VAL A 155 -12.89 -18.22 -20.75
CA VAL A 155 -12.11 -16.99 -20.89
C VAL A 155 -11.21 -16.81 -19.67
N GLN A 156 -9.89 -16.81 -19.85
CA GLN A 156 -8.95 -16.54 -18.77
C GLN A 156 -8.85 -15.03 -18.51
N VAL A 157 -9.05 -14.61 -17.27
CA VAL A 157 -8.99 -13.19 -16.85
C VAL A 157 -8.02 -13.07 -15.69
N TRP A 158 -6.93 -12.34 -15.89
CA TRP A 158 -5.94 -12.05 -14.86
C TRP A 158 -6.13 -10.66 -14.29
N LEU A 159 -6.21 -10.57 -12.97
CA LEU A 159 -6.25 -9.32 -12.22
C LEU A 159 -5.08 -9.34 -11.25
N TYR A 160 -4.10 -8.45 -11.43
CA TYR A 160 -3.00 -8.28 -10.48
C TYR A 160 -2.87 -6.82 -10.09
N ALA A 161 -2.52 -6.54 -8.83
CA ALA A 161 -2.46 -5.19 -8.28
C ALA A 161 -1.15 -4.93 -7.55
N ARG A 162 -0.90 -3.64 -7.29
CA ARG A 162 0.11 -3.19 -6.31
C ARG A 162 1.55 -3.64 -6.61
N GLN A 163 1.93 -3.66 -7.88
CA GLN A 163 3.34 -3.85 -8.28
C GLN A 163 4.23 -2.76 -7.69
N HIS A 164 3.74 -1.52 -7.66
CA HIS A 164 4.32 -0.46 -6.84
C HIS A 164 3.66 -0.50 -5.46
N PRO A 165 4.44 -0.74 -4.39
CA PRO A 165 3.90 -1.06 -3.07
C PRO A 165 3.17 0.10 -2.38
N GLY A 166 3.56 1.34 -2.67
CA GLY A 166 2.93 2.56 -2.14
C GLY A 166 1.59 2.90 -2.79
N GLU A 167 1.18 2.19 -3.84
CA GLU A 167 -0.10 2.34 -4.51
C GLU A 167 -1.18 1.48 -3.84
N SER A 168 -1.39 1.66 -2.52
CA SER A 168 -2.30 0.84 -1.70
C SER A 168 -3.76 0.85 -2.17
N MET A 169 -4.19 1.89 -2.90
CA MET A 169 -5.51 1.93 -3.52
C MET A 169 -5.77 0.77 -4.49
N ALA A 170 -4.72 0.20 -5.09
CA ALA A 170 -4.85 -0.93 -6.00
C ALA A 170 -5.37 -2.19 -5.28
N GLU A 171 -4.94 -2.40 -4.03
CA GLU A 171 -5.39 -3.56 -3.25
C GLU A 171 -6.74 -3.31 -2.56
N TRP A 172 -7.04 -2.06 -2.17
CA TRP A 172 -8.40 -1.66 -1.81
C TRP A 172 -9.40 -1.94 -2.94
N TRP A 173 -9.01 -1.72 -4.20
CA TRP A 173 -9.84 -2.08 -5.34
C TRP A 173 -10.00 -3.60 -5.48
N MET A 174 -8.92 -4.37 -5.25
CA MET A 174 -8.98 -5.83 -5.28
C MET A 174 -9.93 -6.40 -4.21
N GLU A 175 -9.92 -5.84 -3.00
CA GLU A 175 -10.85 -6.20 -1.95
C GLU A 175 -12.31 -6.06 -2.41
N GLY A 176 -12.71 -4.88 -2.90
CA GLY A 176 -14.07 -4.66 -3.40
C GLY A 176 -14.42 -5.50 -4.64
N ALA A 177 -13.44 -5.78 -5.51
CA ALA A 177 -13.63 -6.68 -6.65
C ALA A 177 -13.88 -8.12 -6.19
N LEU A 178 -13.12 -8.61 -5.21
CA LEU A 178 -13.30 -9.94 -4.63
C LEU A 178 -14.64 -10.05 -3.91
N GLU A 179 -15.01 -9.08 -3.07
CA GLU A 179 -16.34 -9.03 -2.42
C GLU A 179 -17.47 -9.17 -3.43
N LYS A 180 -17.41 -8.42 -4.53
CA LYS A 180 -18.43 -8.50 -5.59
C LYS A 180 -18.41 -9.86 -6.30
N LEU A 181 -17.22 -10.38 -6.64
CA LEU A 181 -17.09 -11.62 -7.41
C LEU A 181 -17.51 -12.86 -6.61
N THR A 182 -17.30 -12.85 -5.29
CA THR A 182 -17.68 -13.96 -4.42
C THR A 182 -19.12 -13.89 -3.94
N ASP A 183 -19.78 -12.73 -3.98
CA ASP A 183 -21.20 -12.59 -3.62
C ASP A 183 -22.09 -13.58 -4.42
N PRO A 184 -22.73 -14.57 -3.77
CA PRO A 184 -23.61 -15.52 -4.44
C PRO A 184 -24.92 -14.87 -4.89
N ALA A 185 -25.31 -13.72 -4.33
CA ALA A 185 -26.53 -13.01 -4.68
C ALA A 185 -26.37 -12.12 -5.93
N ASP A 186 -25.15 -11.69 -6.28
CA ASP A 186 -24.89 -10.83 -7.43
C ASP A 186 -25.04 -11.58 -8.79
N PRO A 187 -26.04 -11.25 -9.63
CA PRO A 187 -26.26 -11.93 -10.91
C PRO A 187 -25.17 -11.65 -11.95
N HIS A 188 -24.52 -10.49 -11.89
CA HIS A 188 -23.42 -10.15 -12.80
C HIS A 188 -22.17 -10.96 -12.46
N ALA A 189 -21.83 -11.07 -11.17
CA ALA A 189 -20.73 -11.90 -10.68
C ALA A 189 -20.92 -13.37 -11.06
N ARG A 190 -22.13 -13.93 -10.87
CA ARG A 190 -22.45 -15.29 -11.32
C ARG A 190 -22.30 -15.45 -12.83
N SER A 191 -22.81 -14.51 -13.63
CA SER A 191 -22.67 -14.56 -15.09
C SER A 191 -21.21 -14.49 -15.54
N LEU A 192 -20.40 -13.66 -14.88
CA LEU A 192 -18.97 -13.56 -15.12
C LEU A 192 -18.26 -14.87 -14.75
N ARG A 193 -18.51 -15.44 -13.57
CA ARG A 193 -17.92 -16.73 -13.15
C ARG A 193 -18.30 -17.90 -14.06
N GLN A 194 -19.44 -17.84 -14.76
CA GLN A 194 -19.82 -18.85 -15.77
C GLN A 194 -19.10 -18.67 -17.12
N LYS A 195 -18.66 -17.45 -17.45
CA LYS A 195 -18.05 -17.10 -18.75
C LYS A 195 -16.53 -16.99 -18.67
N CYS A 196 -16.00 -16.71 -17.49
CA CYS A 196 -14.59 -16.48 -17.23
C CYS A 196 -14.07 -17.39 -16.12
N ARG A 197 -12.77 -17.65 -16.17
CA ARG A 197 -11.94 -18.11 -15.07
C ARG A 197 -11.04 -16.94 -14.65
N PHE A 198 -11.18 -16.50 -13.41
CA PHE A 198 -10.41 -15.39 -12.85
C PHE A 198 -9.19 -15.95 -12.11
N HIS A 199 -8.06 -15.25 -12.25
CA HIS A 199 -6.84 -15.45 -11.49
C HIS A 199 -6.46 -14.09 -10.89
N ILE A 200 -6.55 -13.97 -9.57
CA ILE A 200 -6.49 -12.68 -8.87
C ILE A 200 -5.32 -12.68 -7.90
N VAL A 201 -4.37 -11.76 -8.11
CA VAL A 201 -3.20 -11.52 -7.25
C VAL A 201 -3.37 -10.15 -6.59
N PRO A 202 -3.88 -10.08 -5.33
CA PRO A 202 -4.22 -8.81 -4.69
C PRO A 202 -3.01 -7.90 -4.46
N ASN A 203 -1.85 -8.50 -4.15
CA ASN A 203 -0.62 -7.77 -3.87
C ASN A 203 0.59 -8.41 -4.57
N MET A 204 1.08 -7.73 -5.61
CA MET A 204 2.28 -8.15 -6.35
C MET A 204 3.59 -7.85 -5.61
N ASN A 205 3.58 -7.02 -4.56
CA ASN A 205 4.79 -6.55 -3.91
C ASN A 205 4.64 -6.52 -2.37
N PRO A 206 4.52 -7.70 -1.73
CA PRO A 206 4.34 -7.78 -0.29
C PRO A 206 5.55 -7.24 0.49
N ASP A 207 6.77 -7.42 -0.03
CA ASP A 207 8.00 -6.94 0.62
C ASP A 207 8.07 -5.41 0.64
N GLY A 208 7.88 -4.79 -0.53
CA GLY A 208 7.84 -3.34 -0.64
C GLY A 208 6.70 -2.73 0.20
N SER A 209 5.54 -3.40 0.23
CA SER A 209 4.37 -2.96 0.99
C SER A 209 4.69 -2.89 2.49
N ARG A 210 5.21 -4.00 3.04
CA ARG A 210 5.61 -4.09 4.45
C ARG A 210 6.69 -3.07 4.82
N ARG A 211 7.60 -2.77 3.91
CA ARG A 211 8.73 -1.85 4.13
C ARG A 211 8.40 -0.36 4.02
N GLY A 212 7.18 -0.02 3.60
CA GLY A 212 6.80 1.37 3.35
C GLY A 212 7.57 1.96 2.17
N HIS A 213 7.81 1.14 1.14
CA HIS A 213 8.32 1.63 -0.13
C HIS A 213 7.21 2.29 -0.95
N LEU A 214 7.60 3.14 -1.90
CA LEU A 214 6.71 3.64 -2.92
C LEU A 214 6.61 2.69 -4.11
N ARG A 215 7.75 2.29 -4.67
CA ARG A 215 7.85 1.88 -6.08
C ARG A 215 8.56 0.56 -6.30
N THR A 216 9.42 0.13 -5.40
CA THR A 216 10.27 -1.04 -5.63
C THR A 216 10.05 -2.17 -4.64
N ASN A 217 10.35 -3.40 -5.07
CA ASN A 217 10.42 -4.56 -4.17
C ASN A 217 11.63 -4.48 -3.23
N TYR A 218 11.96 -5.58 -2.56
CA TYR A 218 13.08 -5.66 -1.62
C TYR A 218 14.45 -5.31 -2.25
N ALA A 219 14.69 -5.73 -3.50
CA ALA A 219 15.95 -5.53 -4.23
C ALA A 219 16.03 -4.20 -4.99
N GLY A 220 15.19 -3.23 -4.66
CA GLY A 220 15.17 -1.94 -5.38
C GLY A 220 14.64 -2.03 -6.82
N VAL A 221 13.95 -3.11 -7.18
CA VAL A 221 13.47 -3.34 -8.55
C VAL A 221 12.05 -2.82 -8.73
N ASN A 222 11.83 -2.07 -9.80
CA ASN A 222 10.49 -1.74 -10.27
C ASN A 222 9.90 -2.95 -11.00
N LEU A 223 8.99 -3.68 -10.34
CA LEU A 223 8.37 -4.88 -10.87
C LEU A 223 7.69 -4.66 -12.24
N ASN A 224 7.11 -3.48 -12.47
CA ASN A 224 6.45 -3.14 -13.73
C ASN A 224 7.42 -2.78 -14.87
N ARG A 225 8.71 -3.12 -14.72
CA ARG A 225 9.74 -3.07 -15.77
C ARG A 225 10.39 -4.44 -16.01
N GLU A 226 9.93 -5.49 -15.35
CA GLU A 226 10.58 -6.81 -15.34
C GLU A 226 9.83 -7.87 -16.16
N TRP A 227 8.68 -7.55 -16.76
CA TRP A 227 7.82 -8.54 -17.45
C TRP A 227 8.50 -9.26 -18.62
N ASP A 228 9.45 -8.62 -19.30
CA ASP A 228 10.19 -9.21 -20.42
C ASP A 228 11.15 -10.32 -19.96
N ASN A 229 11.94 -10.05 -18.91
CA ASN A 229 12.96 -10.97 -18.41
C ASN A 229 13.08 -10.96 -16.87
N PRO A 230 12.05 -11.42 -16.15
CA PRO A 230 12.05 -11.50 -14.70
C PRO A 230 12.95 -12.66 -14.25
N THR A 231 13.55 -12.51 -13.08
CA THR A 231 14.54 -13.46 -12.54
C THR A 231 14.25 -13.78 -11.09
N ALA A 232 14.62 -14.97 -10.64
CA ALA A 232 14.30 -15.43 -9.28
C ALA A 232 15.02 -14.63 -8.17
N ASP A 233 16.16 -14.02 -8.49
CA ASP A 233 17.00 -13.24 -7.57
C ASP A 233 16.65 -11.75 -7.53
N ARG A 234 15.94 -11.22 -8.54
CA ARG A 234 15.61 -9.78 -8.61
C ARG A 234 14.13 -9.48 -8.60
N SER A 235 13.33 -10.32 -9.27
CA SER A 235 11.91 -10.09 -9.52
C SER A 235 11.12 -11.41 -9.48
N PRO A 236 11.28 -12.25 -8.42
CA PRO A 236 10.58 -13.52 -8.31
C PRO A 236 9.06 -13.37 -8.30
N GLU A 237 8.54 -12.20 -7.88
CA GLU A 237 7.11 -11.89 -7.85
C GLU A 237 6.52 -11.86 -9.27
N VAL A 238 7.20 -11.17 -10.19
CA VAL A 238 6.80 -11.10 -11.61
C VAL A 238 7.04 -12.43 -12.30
N LEU A 239 8.16 -13.10 -11.99
CA LEU A 239 8.48 -14.42 -12.54
C LEU A 239 7.38 -15.44 -12.21
N ALA A 240 6.95 -15.50 -10.94
CA ALA A 240 5.91 -16.42 -10.49
C ALA A 240 4.58 -16.21 -11.21
N VAL A 241 4.15 -14.94 -11.33
CA VAL A 241 2.88 -14.60 -11.98
C VAL A 241 2.94 -14.81 -13.48
N ARG A 242 4.02 -14.40 -14.15
CA ARG A 242 4.17 -14.62 -15.59
C ARG A 242 4.20 -16.09 -15.95
N ASN A 243 4.98 -16.91 -15.23
CA ASN A 243 5.02 -18.36 -15.46
C ASN A 243 3.67 -19.05 -15.21
N ALA A 244 2.79 -18.44 -14.42
CA ALA A 244 1.45 -18.96 -14.20
C ALA A 244 0.45 -18.55 -15.30
N MET A 245 0.78 -17.52 -16.10
CA MET A 245 0.00 -17.09 -17.28
C MET A 245 0.34 -17.89 -18.54
N ASP A 246 1.59 -18.36 -18.66
CA ASP A 246 2.12 -19.15 -19.78
C ASP A 246 1.63 -20.62 -19.75
#